data_AF-A0A6J2YLB1-F1
#
_entry.id   AF-A0A6J2YLB1-F1
#
_cell.length_a   1.000
_cell.length_b   1.000
_cell.length_c   1.000
_cell.angle_alpha   90.00
_cell.angle_beta   90.00
_cell.angle_gamma   90.00
#
_symmetry.space_group_name_H-M   'P 1'
#
loop_
_entity.id
_entity.type
_entity.pdbx_description
1 polymer ?
#
loop_
_entity_poly.entity_id
_entity_poly.type
_entity_poly.pdbx_seq_one_letter_code
_entity_poly.pdbx_strand_id
1 'polypeptide(L)'
;MVNRIRQGSLLLSAFFAVTVMGLDTDTYFPESKGNLTKITWAHAVNNASYLNETLQNATINMIEADVVLGTVGKDKTVIPIMAHPPDITSDLSLETFLELVNTSNIVNNTKHGIKLDFKSTDAFLNSTAFIKKYENESFPIWLNADILEGPNTNATPVNDTQFFAAAKDFKTATLSVGWTTGYNETNNTGSYSDDQISNMLNSIKTNNVSDLSFTFPVRAVYAANSTANLTTLLEGVSGSTLTIWSGEDDKVNVTNLRSLLEKVKLGKTYIDVPEALLNEIHLDTISSASLSSLSWVTMGVMLLFTFIFRL
;
A
#
# COMPACT_ATOMS: atom_id res chain seq x y z
N MET A 1 -30.09 -59.33 22.52
CA MET A 1 -28.73 -58.75 22.53
C MET A 1 -28.76 -57.45 21.75
N VAL A 2 -28.10 -56.45 22.31
CA VAL A 2 -28.15 -55.02 21.98
C VAL A 2 -27.75 -54.75 20.52
N ASN A 3 -28.52 -53.94 19.79
CA ASN A 3 -27.99 -53.18 18.67
C ASN A 3 -28.49 -51.73 18.76
N ARG A 4 -27.62 -50.87 19.30
CA ARG A 4 -27.76 -49.41 19.31
C ARG A 4 -27.58 -48.90 17.89
N ILE A 5 -28.62 -48.32 17.30
CA ILE A 5 -28.48 -47.45 16.13
C ILE A 5 -28.04 -46.09 16.69
N ARG A 6 -26.74 -45.79 16.61
CA ARG A 6 -26.23 -44.42 16.76
C ARG A 6 -26.64 -43.64 15.52
N GLN A 7 -27.66 -42.80 15.64
CA GLN A 7 -27.85 -41.69 14.71
C GLN A 7 -26.73 -40.68 14.97
N GLY A 8 -25.71 -40.67 14.12
CA GLY A 8 -24.70 -39.63 14.09
C GLY A 8 -25.28 -38.41 13.38
N SER A 9 -25.72 -37.41 14.15
CA SER A 9 -25.98 -36.07 13.64
C SER A 9 -24.63 -35.45 13.25
N LEU A 10 -24.27 -35.50 11.96
CA LEU A 10 -23.25 -34.61 11.42
C LEU A 10 -23.85 -33.20 11.34
N LEU A 11 -23.72 -32.44 12.41
CA LEU A 11 -23.81 -30.99 12.35
C LEU A 11 -22.59 -30.50 11.56
N LEU A 12 -22.77 -30.27 10.27
CA LEU A 12 -21.82 -29.56 9.45
C LEU A 12 -21.90 -28.08 9.84
N SER A 13 -21.16 -27.67 10.87
CA SER A 13 -20.95 -26.27 11.19
C SER A 13 -20.09 -25.66 10.08
N ALA A 14 -20.75 -25.13 9.05
CA ALA A 14 -20.14 -24.22 8.11
C ALA A 14 -19.77 -22.93 8.87
N PHE A 15 -18.54 -22.86 9.37
CA PHE A 15 -17.93 -21.59 9.71
C PHE A 15 -17.75 -20.82 8.40
N PHE A 16 -18.73 -19.98 8.06
CA PHE A 16 -18.43 -18.83 7.21
C PHE A 16 -17.52 -17.94 8.03
N ALA A 17 -16.22 -18.08 7.86
CA ALA A 17 -15.32 -16.98 8.09
C ALA A 17 -15.74 -15.91 7.07
N VAL A 18 -16.57 -14.96 7.50
CA VAL A 18 -16.62 -13.66 6.83
C VAL A 18 -15.27 -13.06 7.14
N THR A 19 -14.28 -13.38 6.30
CA THR A 19 -13.06 -12.59 6.24
C THR A 19 -13.55 -11.19 5.89
N VAL A 20 -13.41 -10.27 6.82
CA VAL A 20 -13.53 -8.84 6.52
C VAL A 20 -12.38 -8.57 5.56
N MET A 21 -12.62 -8.77 4.27
CA MET A 21 -11.67 -8.43 3.22
C MET A 21 -11.62 -6.91 3.24
N GLY A 22 -10.49 -6.35 3.67
CA GLY A 22 -10.20 -4.96 3.37
C GLY A 22 -10.41 -4.72 1.87
N LEU A 23 -10.89 -3.54 1.51
CA LEU A 23 -11.05 -3.18 0.11
C LEU A 23 -9.67 -3.02 -0.50
N ASP A 24 -9.19 -4.10 -1.10
CA ASP A 24 -8.01 -4.09 -1.94
C ASP A 24 -8.13 -2.97 -2.99
N THR A 25 -7.04 -2.22 -3.22
CA THR A 25 -7.04 -1.03 -4.07
C THR A 25 -7.47 -1.35 -5.51
N ASP A 26 -7.12 -2.52 -6.06
CA ASP A 26 -7.55 -2.94 -7.40
C ASP A 26 -9.07 -3.21 -7.43
N THR A 27 -9.59 -3.84 -6.38
CA THR A 27 -11.03 -4.09 -6.22
C THR A 27 -11.81 -2.78 -6.07
N TYR A 28 -11.23 -1.83 -5.33
CA TYR A 28 -11.82 -0.51 -5.18
C TYR A 28 -11.76 0.28 -6.48
N PHE A 29 -10.73 0.18 -7.31
CA PHE A 29 -10.60 0.90 -8.59
C PHE A 29 -10.67 -0.04 -9.81
N PRO A 30 -11.85 -0.61 -10.15
CA PRO A 30 -11.97 -1.65 -11.18
C PRO A 30 -11.55 -1.22 -12.59
N GLU A 31 -11.42 0.09 -12.84
CA GLU A 31 -10.90 0.66 -14.08
C GLU A 31 -9.43 0.30 -14.36
N SER A 32 -8.66 -0.04 -13.33
CA SER A 32 -7.28 -0.56 -13.44
C SER A 32 -7.26 -1.86 -14.27
N LYS A 33 -8.29 -2.69 -14.16
CA LYS A 33 -8.40 -4.04 -14.73
C LYS A 33 -7.19 -4.92 -14.40
N GLY A 34 -6.75 -4.90 -13.14
CA GLY A 34 -5.59 -5.66 -12.67
C GLY A 34 -4.24 -5.06 -13.12
N ASN A 35 -4.23 -3.88 -13.73
CA ASN A 35 -3.01 -3.12 -13.99
C ASN A 35 -2.86 -1.99 -12.97
N LEU A 36 -2.05 -2.23 -11.94
CA LEU A 36 -1.85 -1.31 -10.82
C LEU A 36 -1.12 -0.02 -11.22
N THR A 37 -0.41 0.00 -12.36
CA THR A 37 0.24 1.22 -12.87
C THR A 37 -0.76 2.25 -13.40
N LYS A 38 -2.05 1.91 -13.46
CA LYS A 38 -3.13 2.85 -13.84
C LYS A 38 -3.72 3.59 -12.65
N ILE A 39 -3.42 3.16 -11.42
CA ILE A 39 -3.83 3.89 -10.23
C ILE A 39 -3.04 5.19 -10.19
N THR A 40 -3.77 6.31 -10.18
CA THR A 40 -3.21 7.66 -10.19
C THR A 40 -3.11 8.24 -8.79
N TRP A 41 -2.20 9.20 -8.63
CA TRP A 41 -1.80 9.72 -7.32
C TRP A 41 -1.89 11.25 -7.30
N ALA A 42 -2.36 11.80 -6.19
CA ALA A 42 -2.00 13.15 -5.77
C ALA A 42 -0.91 13.01 -4.71
N HIS A 43 0.23 13.65 -4.91
CA HIS A 43 1.39 13.55 -4.04
C HIS A 43 1.49 14.77 -3.12
N ALA A 44 1.91 14.57 -1.87
CA ALA A 44 2.15 15.64 -0.89
C ALA A 44 0.93 16.56 -0.66
N VAL A 45 -0.26 15.99 -0.49
CA VAL A 45 -1.52 16.73 -0.27
C VAL A 45 -1.61 17.25 1.17
N ASN A 46 -0.74 18.21 1.47
CA ASN A 46 -0.40 18.63 2.83
C ASN A 46 -1.10 19.91 3.31
N ASN A 47 -2.07 20.43 2.57
CA ASN A 47 -2.79 21.64 2.95
C ASN A 47 -4.25 21.59 2.49
N ALA A 48 -5.11 22.40 3.13
CA ALA A 48 -6.54 22.37 2.92
C ALA A 48 -6.93 22.75 1.47
N SER A 49 -6.24 23.73 0.86
CA SER A 49 -6.54 24.16 -0.51
C SER A 49 -6.28 23.03 -1.51
N TYR A 50 -5.12 22.39 -1.41
CA TYR A 50 -4.74 21.33 -2.33
C TYR A 50 -5.57 20.06 -2.12
N LEU A 51 -5.96 19.74 -0.87
CA LEU A 51 -6.92 18.67 -0.61
C LEU A 51 -8.26 18.95 -1.28
N ASN A 52 -8.79 20.17 -1.17
CA ASN A 52 -10.07 20.52 -1.77
C ASN A 52 -10.05 20.41 -3.30
N GLU A 53 -8.96 20.84 -3.96
CA GLU A 53 -8.78 20.65 -5.40
C GLU A 53 -8.70 19.17 -5.78
N THR A 54 -7.94 18.39 -5.01
CA THR A 54 -7.75 16.95 -5.22
C THR A 54 -9.07 16.19 -5.12
N LEU A 55 -9.88 16.46 -4.08
CA LEU A 55 -11.16 15.78 -3.88
C LEU A 55 -12.14 16.00 -5.03
N GLN A 56 -12.06 17.14 -5.72
CA GLN A 56 -12.91 17.46 -6.88
C GLN A 56 -12.41 16.81 -8.19
N ASN A 57 -11.19 16.27 -8.20
CA ASN A 57 -10.62 15.68 -9.39
C ASN A 57 -10.87 14.17 -9.46
N ALA A 58 -11.83 13.76 -10.28
CA ALA A 58 -12.21 12.35 -10.46
C ALA A 58 -11.13 11.50 -11.17
N THR A 59 -10.06 12.10 -11.70
CA THR A 59 -8.95 11.34 -12.31
C THR A 59 -7.92 10.88 -11.30
N ILE A 60 -8.01 11.31 -10.04
CA ILE A 60 -7.10 10.94 -8.96
C ILE A 60 -7.74 9.76 -8.22
N ASN A 61 -6.98 8.68 -8.03
CA ASN A 61 -7.44 7.51 -7.27
C ASN A 61 -6.96 7.56 -5.83
N MET A 62 -5.66 7.79 -5.61
CA MET A 62 -5.04 7.75 -4.29
C MET A 62 -4.51 9.13 -3.91
N ILE A 63 -4.79 9.54 -2.67
CA ILE A 63 -4.31 10.80 -2.08
C ILE A 63 -3.20 10.44 -1.10
N GLU A 64 -1.97 10.82 -1.44
CA GLU A 64 -0.82 10.68 -0.56
C GLU A 64 -0.60 12.00 0.20
N ALA A 65 -0.39 11.89 1.51
CA ALA A 65 -0.15 13.04 2.36
C ALA A 65 0.78 12.68 3.53
N ASP A 66 1.66 13.62 3.85
CA ASP A 66 2.67 13.50 4.89
C ASP A 66 2.07 13.82 6.26
N VAL A 67 2.40 13.00 7.25
CA VAL A 67 1.92 13.15 8.62
C VAL A 67 3.08 13.40 9.59
N VAL A 68 3.03 14.55 10.26
CA VAL A 68 3.95 14.96 11.32
C VAL A 68 3.17 15.38 12.58
N LEU A 69 3.85 15.45 13.72
CA LEU A 69 3.31 16.13 14.89
C LEU A 69 3.60 17.63 14.80
N GLY A 70 2.56 18.43 14.98
CA GLY A 70 2.65 19.88 14.86
C GLY A 70 1.39 20.60 15.31
N THR A 71 1.23 21.85 14.92
CA THR A 71 0.09 22.69 15.33
C THR A 71 -0.72 23.19 14.14
N VAL A 72 -2.03 23.37 14.31
CA VAL A 72 -2.89 23.96 13.28
C VAL A 72 -3.02 25.48 13.49
N GLY A 73 -2.60 26.27 12.49
CA GLY A 73 -2.70 27.73 12.53
C GLY A 73 -2.00 28.35 13.76
N LYS A 74 -2.79 29.01 14.63
CA LYS A 74 -2.30 29.66 15.86
C LYS A 74 -2.50 28.82 17.13
N ASP A 75 -3.06 27.62 17.01
CA ASP A 75 -3.18 26.69 18.13
C ASP A 75 -1.78 26.30 18.63
N LYS A 76 -1.67 25.96 19.91
CA LYS A 76 -0.45 25.45 20.54
C LYS A 76 -0.51 23.96 20.85
N THR A 77 -1.66 23.33 20.63
CA THR A 77 -1.86 21.90 20.84
C THR A 77 -1.12 21.13 19.75
N VAL A 78 -0.20 20.26 20.17
CA VAL A 78 0.54 19.39 19.26
C VAL A 78 -0.32 18.17 18.93
N ILE A 79 -0.68 18.03 17.66
CA ILE A 79 -1.51 16.95 17.12
C ILE A 79 -0.92 16.46 15.78
N PRO A 80 -1.35 15.29 15.27
CA PRO A 80 -1.02 14.90 13.90
C PRO A 80 -1.62 15.87 12.88
N ILE A 81 -0.77 16.40 12.01
CA ILE A 81 -1.14 17.35 10.95
C ILE A 81 -0.63 16.87 9.59
N MET A 82 -1.27 17.35 8.54
CA MET A 82 -0.81 17.15 7.16
C MET A 82 0.32 18.15 6.89
N ALA A 83 1.57 17.69 6.84
CA ALA A 83 2.75 18.52 6.57
C ALA A 83 4.00 17.66 6.32
N HIS A 84 4.90 18.16 5.49
CA HIS A 84 6.20 17.55 5.23
C HIS A 84 7.30 18.28 6.04
N PRO A 85 8.22 17.58 6.72
CA PRO A 85 9.37 18.20 7.37
C PRO A 85 10.16 19.15 6.43
N PRO A 86 10.69 20.28 6.93
CA PRO A 86 10.78 20.68 8.33
C PRO A 86 9.52 21.36 8.89
N ASP A 87 8.43 21.41 8.13
CA ASP A 87 7.21 22.09 8.57
C ASP A 87 6.58 21.34 9.75
N ILE A 88 6.28 22.08 10.81
CA ILE A 88 5.60 21.60 12.03
C ILE A 88 4.30 22.36 12.28
N THR A 89 3.82 23.07 11.25
CA THR A 89 2.56 23.81 11.28
C THR A 89 1.83 23.59 9.97
N SER A 90 0.52 23.43 10.02
CA SER A 90 -0.34 23.30 8.83
C SER A 90 -1.65 24.03 9.04
N ASP A 91 -2.41 24.24 7.96
CA ASP A 91 -3.82 24.62 8.04
C ASP A 91 -4.75 23.40 8.13
N LEU A 92 -4.19 22.18 8.09
CA LEU A 92 -4.93 20.94 7.98
C LEU A 92 -4.46 19.90 9.01
N SER A 93 -5.35 19.52 9.93
CA SER A 93 -5.12 18.38 10.84
C SER A 93 -5.37 17.05 10.13
N LEU A 94 -4.80 15.96 10.66
CA LEU A 94 -5.13 14.60 10.19
C LEU A 94 -6.63 14.29 10.36
N GLU A 95 -7.22 14.66 11.49
CA GLU A 95 -8.64 14.38 11.75
C GLU A 95 -9.52 15.08 10.72
N THR A 96 -9.26 16.35 10.43
CA THR A 96 -9.98 17.11 9.41
C THR A 96 -9.75 16.55 8.01
N PHE A 97 -8.53 16.15 7.67
CA PHE A 97 -8.24 15.49 6.39
C PHE A 97 -9.08 14.22 6.21
N LEU A 98 -9.09 13.33 7.21
CA LEU A 98 -9.86 12.08 7.17
C LEU A 98 -11.37 12.33 7.04
N GLU A 99 -11.89 13.30 7.80
CA GLU A 99 -13.30 13.71 7.73
C GLU A 99 -13.69 14.21 6.34
N LEU A 100 -12.85 15.06 5.72
CA LEU A 100 -13.12 15.63 4.41
C LEU A 100 -13.08 14.57 3.29
N VAL A 101 -12.09 13.66 3.32
CA VAL A 101 -12.02 12.54 2.37
C VAL A 101 -13.25 11.64 2.51
N ASN A 102 -13.58 11.23 3.73
CA ASN A 102 -14.75 10.37 3.99
C ASN A 102 -16.06 11.05 3.54
N THR A 103 -16.24 12.32 3.91
CA THR A 103 -17.41 13.10 3.50
C THR A 103 -17.50 13.22 1.99
N SER A 104 -16.38 13.47 1.30
CA SER A 104 -16.38 13.54 -0.17
C SER A 104 -16.81 12.21 -0.78
N ASN A 105 -16.27 11.09 -0.31
CA ASN A 105 -16.60 9.77 -0.84
C ASN A 105 -18.06 9.39 -0.58
N ILE A 106 -18.61 9.68 0.61
CA ILE A 106 -19.99 9.32 0.97
C ILE A 106 -21.02 10.27 0.37
N VAL A 107 -20.80 11.59 0.50
CA VAL A 107 -21.80 12.61 0.18
C VAL A 107 -21.71 13.05 -1.27
N ASN A 108 -20.49 13.27 -1.77
CA ASN A 108 -20.27 13.75 -3.13
C ASN A 108 -20.11 12.59 -4.12
N ASN A 109 -20.15 11.34 -3.64
CA ASN A 109 -19.95 10.13 -4.43
C ASN A 109 -18.65 10.18 -5.26
N THR A 110 -17.61 10.78 -4.68
CA THR A 110 -16.23 10.68 -5.19
C THR A 110 -15.65 9.32 -4.81
N LYS A 111 -14.48 9.00 -5.36
CA LYS A 111 -13.86 7.71 -5.11
C LYS A 111 -12.35 7.87 -4.96
N HIS A 112 -11.94 8.10 -3.71
CA HIS A 112 -10.54 8.33 -3.34
C HIS A 112 -10.10 7.36 -2.26
N GLY A 113 -8.95 6.74 -2.41
CA GLY A 113 -8.21 6.09 -1.33
C GLY A 113 -7.15 7.03 -0.76
N ILE A 114 -6.56 6.67 0.37
CA ILE A 114 -5.53 7.49 1.03
C ILE A 114 -4.27 6.69 1.32
N LYS A 115 -3.13 7.36 1.26
CA LYS A 115 -1.82 6.88 1.73
C LYS A 115 -1.25 7.90 2.70
N LEU A 116 -1.20 7.53 3.98
CA LEU A 116 -0.71 8.40 5.04
C LEU A 116 0.77 8.11 5.28
N ASP A 117 1.65 9.05 4.92
CA ASP A 117 3.10 8.92 5.08
C ASP A 117 3.59 9.48 6.43
N PHE A 118 3.78 8.59 7.40
CA PHE A 118 4.23 8.97 8.74
C PHE A 118 5.73 9.22 8.78
N LYS A 119 6.11 10.46 9.06
CA LYS A 119 7.51 10.89 9.10
C LYS A 119 8.21 10.61 10.43
N SER A 120 7.50 10.06 11.41
CA SER A 120 8.07 9.64 12.69
C SER A 120 7.18 8.61 13.38
N THR A 121 7.78 7.82 14.28
CA THR A 121 7.02 6.88 15.12
C THR A 121 5.95 7.58 15.94
N ASP A 122 6.29 8.74 16.53
CA ASP A 122 5.34 9.48 17.35
C ASP A 122 4.15 10.01 16.54
N ALA A 123 4.38 10.47 15.30
CA ALA A 123 3.31 10.87 14.40
C ALA A 123 2.35 9.70 14.13
N PHE A 124 2.88 8.49 13.84
CA PHE A 124 2.03 7.31 13.64
C PHE A 124 1.24 6.95 14.89
N LEU A 125 1.90 6.81 16.05
CA LEU A 125 1.25 6.38 17.29
C LEU A 125 0.14 7.34 17.73
N ASN A 126 0.36 8.65 17.62
CA ASN A 126 -0.67 9.68 17.91
C ASN A 126 -1.78 9.75 16.85
N SER A 127 -1.60 9.15 15.68
CA SER A 127 -2.59 9.12 14.60
C SER A 127 -3.56 7.95 14.69
N THR A 128 -3.15 6.84 15.34
CA THR A 128 -3.88 5.57 15.34
C THR A 128 -5.35 5.71 15.73
N ALA A 129 -5.67 6.46 16.79
CA ALA A 129 -7.03 6.65 17.26
C ALA A 129 -7.93 7.41 16.26
N PHE A 130 -7.36 8.34 15.49
CA PHE A 130 -8.10 9.06 14.45
C PHE A 130 -8.38 8.15 13.26
N ILE A 131 -7.37 7.42 12.78
CA ILE A 131 -7.48 6.51 11.63
C ILE A 131 -8.46 5.37 11.93
N LYS A 132 -8.45 4.84 13.16
CA LYS A 132 -9.31 3.72 13.57
C LYS A 132 -10.80 4.02 13.41
N LYS A 133 -11.21 5.29 13.49
CA LYS A 133 -12.59 5.72 13.23
C LYS A 133 -13.04 5.39 11.81
N TYR A 134 -12.11 5.29 10.87
CA TYR A 134 -12.36 5.11 9.44
C TYR A 134 -11.90 3.74 8.90
N GLU A 135 -11.37 2.84 9.74
CA GLU A 135 -10.82 1.55 9.29
C GLU A 135 -11.86 0.65 8.61
N ASN A 136 -13.13 0.74 9.03
CA ASN A 136 -14.24 -0.02 8.44
C ASN A 136 -14.98 0.77 7.35
N GLU A 137 -14.45 1.92 6.93
CA GLU A 137 -15.05 2.73 5.89
C GLU A 137 -14.81 2.13 4.51
N SER A 138 -15.55 2.66 3.54
CA SER A 138 -15.66 2.09 2.21
C SER A 138 -14.53 2.48 1.26
N PHE A 139 -13.36 2.94 1.73
CA PHE A 139 -12.23 3.31 0.87
C PHE A 139 -10.87 2.77 1.38
N PRO A 140 -9.89 2.53 0.48
CA PRO A 140 -8.58 2.01 0.86
C PRO A 140 -7.79 3.00 1.72
N ILE A 141 -7.23 2.51 2.82
CA ILE A 141 -6.29 3.24 3.68
C ILE A 141 -4.94 2.54 3.62
N TRP A 142 -3.89 3.28 3.27
CA TRP A 142 -2.53 2.81 3.31
C TRP A 142 -1.76 3.50 4.44
N LEU A 143 -1.05 2.72 5.24
CA LEU A 143 -0.18 3.21 6.29
C LEU A 143 1.26 3.17 5.77
N ASN A 144 1.79 4.32 5.38
CA ASN A 144 3.13 4.43 4.82
C ASN A 144 4.15 4.87 5.88
N ALA A 145 5.30 4.21 5.92
CA ALA A 145 6.42 4.65 6.73
C ALA A 145 7.73 4.06 6.20
N ASP A 146 8.79 4.87 6.25
CA ASP A 146 10.16 4.40 6.09
C ASP A 146 10.67 3.82 7.41
N ILE A 147 10.61 2.50 7.54
CA ILE A 147 10.89 1.79 8.80
C ILE A 147 12.32 1.25 8.92
N LEU A 148 13.08 1.29 7.82
CA LEU A 148 14.46 0.82 7.75
C LEU A 148 15.37 1.83 7.05
N GLU A 149 16.67 1.68 7.24
CA GLU A 149 17.69 2.50 6.57
C GLU A 149 17.96 2.00 5.15
N GLY A 150 17.81 2.89 4.17
CA GLY A 150 17.99 2.60 2.75
C GLY A 150 19.27 3.22 2.18
N PRO A 151 19.38 3.23 0.84
CA PRO A 151 20.57 3.78 0.19
C PRO A 151 20.77 5.28 0.48
N ASN A 152 22.03 5.65 0.71
CA ASN A 152 22.54 7.03 0.73
C ASN A 152 21.84 8.00 1.69
N THR A 153 21.30 7.51 2.80
CA THR A 153 20.59 8.33 3.79
C THR A 153 21.35 8.39 5.12
N ASN A 154 21.05 9.41 5.92
CA ASN A 154 21.32 9.43 7.36
C ASN A 154 20.04 9.72 8.16
N ALA A 155 18.87 9.67 7.49
CA ALA A 155 17.59 9.92 8.15
C ALA A 155 17.28 8.79 9.13
N THR A 156 16.67 9.16 10.26
CA THR A 156 16.24 8.18 11.26
C THR A 156 14.94 7.53 10.79
N PRO A 157 14.90 6.20 10.62
CA PRO A 157 13.66 5.51 10.26
C PRO A 157 12.62 5.53 11.39
N VAL A 158 11.36 5.35 11.02
CA VAL A 158 10.29 4.99 11.95
C VAL A 158 10.65 3.66 12.62
N ASN A 159 10.40 3.53 13.92
CA ASN A 159 10.71 2.30 14.64
C ASN A 159 9.79 1.16 14.17
N ASP A 160 10.35 0.19 13.46
CA ASP A 160 9.65 -0.94 12.86
C ASP A 160 8.78 -1.73 13.87
N THR A 161 9.32 -1.98 15.06
CA THR A 161 8.67 -2.78 16.10
C THR A 161 7.45 -2.07 16.66
N GLN A 162 7.57 -0.77 16.95
CA GLN A 162 6.44 0.05 17.41
C GLN A 162 5.42 0.26 16.30
N PHE A 163 5.88 0.50 15.06
CA PHE A 163 5.01 0.61 13.89
C PHE A 163 4.17 -0.66 13.70
N PHE A 164 4.81 -1.82 13.61
CA PHE A 164 4.08 -3.08 13.40
C PHE A 164 3.21 -3.48 14.59
N ALA A 165 3.63 -3.17 15.83
CA ALA A 165 2.81 -3.43 17.00
C ALA A 165 1.44 -2.71 16.92
N ALA A 166 1.43 -1.44 16.50
CA ALA A 166 0.20 -0.66 16.33
C ALA A 166 -0.52 -0.96 15.00
N ALA A 167 0.22 -1.18 13.90
CA ALA A 167 -0.34 -1.47 12.59
C ALA A 167 -1.16 -2.79 12.55
N LYS A 168 -0.87 -3.73 13.44
CA LYS A 168 -1.65 -4.98 13.60
C LYS A 168 -3.12 -4.76 13.88
N ASP A 169 -3.48 -3.63 14.46
CA ASP A 169 -4.86 -3.28 14.73
C ASP A 169 -5.62 -2.81 13.47
N PHE A 170 -4.93 -2.61 12.34
CA PHE A 170 -5.51 -2.14 11.08
C PHE A 170 -5.59 -3.28 10.05
N LYS A 171 -6.59 -4.17 10.18
CA LYS A 171 -6.65 -5.41 9.39
C LYS A 171 -7.04 -5.20 7.93
N THR A 172 -7.69 -4.08 7.62
CA THR A 172 -8.13 -3.72 6.27
C THR A 172 -7.14 -2.82 5.54
N ALA A 173 -6.13 -2.28 6.24
CA ALA A 173 -5.17 -1.37 5.67
C ALA A 173 -4.04 -2.10 4.92
N THR A 174 -3.51 -1.45 3.89
CA THR A 174 -2.25 -1.87 3.25
C THR A 174 -1.08 -1.20 3.95
N LEU A 175 -0.08 -1.98 4.35
CA LEU A 175 1.16 -1.46 4.91
C LEU A 175 2.12 -1.11 3.77
N SER A 176 2.42 0.18 3.61
CA SER A 176 3.36 0.70 2.61
C SER A 176 4.70 0.99 3.29
N VAL A 177 5.50 -0.05 3.53
CA VAL A 177 6.70 0.06 4.39
C VAL A 177 7.98 0.09 3.58
N GLY A 178 8.74 1.16 3.74
CA GLY A 178 9.89 1.49 2.90
C GLY A 178 11.19 1.58 3.66
N TRP A 179 12.14 2.20 2.99
CA TRP A 179 13.42 2.57 3.54
C TRP A 179 13.59 4.08 3.39
N THR A 180 14.17 4.69 4.42
CA THR A 180 14.66 6.05 4.28
C THR A 180 15.69 6.09 3.15
N THR A 181 15.64 7.09 2.28
CA THR A 181 16.61 7.22 1.19
C THR A 181 17.11 8.65 1.09
N GLY A 182 18.40 8.80 0.81
CA GLY A 182 18.94 10.09 0.39
C GLY A 182 19.29 10.03 -1.08
N TYR A 183 19.37 11.19 -1.72
CA TYR A 183 19.80 11.29 -3.11
C TYR A 183 20.73 12.47 -3.28
N ASN A 184 21.75 12.25 -4.10
CA ASN A 184 22.67 13.26 -4.56
C ASN A 184 23.06 12.87 -5.99
N GLU A 185 22.96 13.81 -6.93
CA GLU A 185 23.28 13.58 -8.34
C GLU A 185 24.69 13.01 -8.56
N THR A 186 25.64 13.35 -7.68
CA THR A 186 27.03 12.87 -7.75
C THR A 186 27.22 11.43 -7.23
N ASN A 187 26.23 10.86 -6.54
CA ASN A 187 26.25 9.52 -5.97
C ASN A 187 24.91 8.80 -6.20
N ASN A 188 24.47 8.75 -7.46
CA ASN A 188 23.21 8.13 -7.88
C ASN A 188 23.34 6.66 -8.29
N THR A 189 24.52 6.05 -8.14
CA THR A 189 24.81 4.65 -8.55
C THR A 189 24.39 3.60 -7.51
N GLY A 190 23.56 3.97 -6.54
CA GLY A 190 23.12 3.07 -5.48
C GLY A 190 22.15 1.99 -5.97
N SER A 191 21.91 1.01 -5.10
CA SER A 191 20.88 -0.02 -5.22
C SER A 191 20.43 -0.43 -3.82
N TYR A 192 19.28 -1.10 -3.73
CA TYR A 192 18.91 -1.85 -2.52
C TYR A 192 19.81 -3.09 -2.44
N SER A 193 20.48 -3.25 -1.31
CA SER A 193 21.40 -4.37 -1.05
C SER A 193 20.67 -5.62 -0.53
N ASP A 194 21.34 -6.78 -0.60
CA ASP A 194 20.81 -8.04 -0.03
C ASP A 194 20.55 -7.91 1.48
N ASP A 195 21.39 -7.16 2.20
CA ASP A 195 21.22 -6.90 3.63
C ASP A 195 19.96 -6.07 3.89
N GLN A 196 19.70 -5.03 3.09
CA GLN A 196 18.49 -4.21 3.20
C GLN A 196 17.22 -5.03 2.93
N ILE A 197 17.23 -5.91 1.94
CA ILE A 197 16.12 -6.83 1.68
C ILE A 197 15.94 -7.82 2.84
N SER A 198 17.04 -8.41 3.31
CA SER A 198 17.01 -9.37 4.42
C SER A 198 16.51 -8.73 5.71
N ASN A 199 16.86 -7.48 5.99
CA ASN A 199 16.39 -6.73 7.15
C ASN A 199 14.88 -6.48 7.09
N MET A 200 14.33 -6.12 5.93
CA MET A 200 12.88 -5.97 5.75
C MET A 200 12.14 -7.28 5.98
N LEU A 201 12.60 -8.38 5.36
CA LEU A 201 12.02 -9.70 5.55
C LEU A 201 12.10 -10.16 7.01
N ASN A 202 13.23 -9.91 7.68
CA ASN A 202 13.41 -10.21 9.10
C ASN A 202 12.45 -9.39 9.96
N SER A 203 12.34 -8.09 9.73
CA SER A 203 11.45 -7.22 10.51
C SER A 203 9.99 -7.67 10.42
N ILE A 204 9.49 -7.97 9.22
CA ILE A 204 8.13 -8.50 9.00
C ILE A 204 7.94 -9.81 9.75
N LYS A 205 8.92 -10.72 9.67
CA LYS A 205 8.86 -12.04 10.31
C LYS A 205 8.91 -11.95 11.84
N THR A 206 9.86 -11.20 12.40
CA THR A 206 10.04 -11.08 13.86
C THR A 206 8.87 -10.37 14.52
N ASN A 207 8.24 -9.43 13.80
CA ASN A 207 7.05 -8.76 14.29
C ASN A 207 5.77 -9.57 14.08
N ASN A 208 5.80 -10.74 13.45
CA ASN A 208 4.63 -11.60 13.20
C ASN A 208 3.51 -10.84 12.48
N VAL A 209 3.83 -10.23 11.33
CA VAL A 209 2.88 -9.47 10.50
C VAL A 209 2.80 -9.98 9.06
N SER A 210 3.35 -11.17 8.78
CA SER A 210 3.38 -11.75 7.42
C SER A 210 2.01 -12.03 6.79
N ASP A 211 0.94 -11.97 7.57
CA ASP A 211 -0.46 -12.13 7.16
C ASP A 211 -1.13 -10.81 6.72
N LEU A 212 -0.47 -9.67 6.92
CA LEU A 212 -0.98 -8.37 6.49
C LEU A 212 -0.68 -8.08 5.01
N SER A 213 -1.40 -7.13 4.43
CA SER A 213 -1.18 -6.67 3.05
C SER A 213 0.00 -5.70 2.98
N PHE A 214 0.91 -5.92 2.04
CA PHE A 214 2.11 -5.10 1.87
C PHE A 214 2.25 -4.53 0.46
N THR A 215 2.70 -3.28 0.40
CA THR A 215 3.45 -2.75 -0.74
C THR A 215 4.78 -2.21 -0.25
N PHE A 216 5.83 -2.31 -1.07
CA PHE A 216 7.14 -1.76 -0.74
C PHE A 216 7.40 -0.51 -1.59
N PRO A 217 7.29 0.70 -1.01
CA PRO A 217 7.71 1.92 -1.67
C PRO A 217 9.22 1.92 -1.87
N VAL A 218 9.65 1.99 -3.13
CA VAL A 218 11.06 2.00 -3.52
C VAL A 218 11.34 3.15 -4.47
N ARG A 219 12.34 3.95 -4.11
CA ARG A 219 12.80 5.07 -4.94
C ARG A 219 13.35 4.59 -6.29
N ALA A 220 12.87 5.16 -7.38
CA ALA A 220 13.07 4.71 -8.75
C ALA A 220 14.54 4.61 -9.15
N VAL A 221 15.36 5.60 -8.75
CA VAL A 221 16.80 5.62 -9.03
C VAL A 221 17.53 4.38 -8.50
N TYR A 222 17.14 3.89 -7.34
CA TYR A 222 17.74 2.69 -6.73
C TYR A 222 17.02 1.42 -7.18
N ALA A 223 15.70 1.47 -7.34
CA ALA A 223 14.91 0.34 -7.80
C ALA A 223 15.37 -0.15 -9.17
N ALA A 224 15.68 0.78 -10.09
CA ALA A 224 16.21 0.48 -11.41
C ALA A 224 17.45 -0.46 -11.36
N ASN A 225 18.29 -0.32 -10.33
CA ASN A 225 19.50 -1.13 -10.19
C ASN A 225 19.33 -2.36 -9.27
N SER A 226 18.09 -2.69 -8.88
CA SER A 226 17.81 -3.64 -7.79
C SER A 226 16.85 -4.78 -8.18
N THR A 227 16.78 -5.14 -9.46
CA THR A 227 15.79 -6.11 -9.95
C THR A 227 15.85 -7.47 -9.23
N ALA A 228 17.05 -8.01 -8.99
CA ALA A 228 17.18 -9.28 -8.28
C ALA A 228 16.71 -9.14 -6.81
N ASN A 229 17.22 -8.13 -6.10
CA ASN A 229 16.88 -7.81 -4.72
C ASN A 229 15.37 -7.65 -4.50
N LEU A 230 14.73 -6.84 -5.34
CA LEU A 230 13.29 -6.56 -5.23
C LEU A 230 12.44 -7.77 -5.64
N THR A 231 12.93 -8.62 -6.56
CA THR A 231 12.26 -9.90 -6.84
C THR A 231 12.29 -10.81 -5.61
N THR A 232 13.45 -10.94 -4.95
CA THR A 232 13.60 -11.73 -3.72
C THR A 232 12.70 -11.21 -2.59
N LEU A 233 12.57 -9.89 -2.44
CA LEU A 233 11.65 -9.28 -1.48
C LEU A 233 10.20 -9.72 -1.69
N LEU A 234 9.71 -9.59 -2.93
CA LEU A 234 8.34 -9.95 -3.29
C LEU A 234 8.06 -11.45 -3.16
N GLU A 235 9.06 -12.30 -3.43
CA GLU A 235 8.97 -13.74 -3.21
C GLU A 235 8.91 -14.08 -1.71
N GLY A 236 9.62 -13.32 -0.87
CA GLY A 236 9.65 -13.48 0.57
C GLY A 236 8.38 -13.03 1.29
N VAL A 237 7.59 -12.14 0.67
CA VAL A 237 6.30 -11.65 1.21
C VAL A 237 5.21 -11.89 0.17
N SER A 238 4.59 -13.06 0.23
CA SER A 238 3.58 -13.47 -0.76
C SER A 238 2.42 -12.49 -0.84
N GLY A 239 1.95 -12.21 -2.06
CA GLY A 239 0.86 -11.26 -2.31
C GLY A 239 1.27 -9.78 -2.27
N SER A 240 2.50 -9.46 -1.86
CA SER A 240 2.97 -8.07 -1.86
C SER A 240 3.17 -7.48 -3.26
N THR A 241 3.24 -6.15 -3.29
CA THR A 241 3.43 -5.32 -4.48
C THR A 241 4.60 -4.35 -4.29
N LEU A 242 5.02 -3.68 -5.36
CA LEU A 242 5.93 -2.53 -5.29
C LEU A 242 5.17 -1.24 -5.53
N THR A 243 5.62 -0.16 -4.89
CA THR A 243 5.26 1.21 -5.25
C THR A 243 6.53 1.93 -5.68
N ILE A 244 6.69 2.19 -6.98
CA ILE A 244 7.84 2.96 -7.47
C ILE A 244 7.54 4.43 -7.24
N TRP A 245 8.40 5.12 -6.48
CA TRP A 245 8.31 6.56 -6.29
C TRP A 245 9.59 7.27 -6.72
N SER A 246 9.54 8.57 -7.00
CA SER A 246 10.73 9.33 -7.42
C SER A 246 10.61 10.79 -7.00
N GLY A 247 11.74 11.40 -6.62
CA GLY A 247 11.82 12.86 -6.57
C GLY A 247 11.93 13.46 -7.97
N GLU A 248 11.56 14.74 -8.10
CA GLU A 248 11.67 15.51 -9.36
C GLU A 248 13.10 15.55 -9.92
N ASP A 249 14.10 15.61 -9.02
CA ASP A 249 15.51 15.73 -9.40
C ASP A 249 16.23 14.38 -9.60
N ASP A 250 15.54 13.26 -9.39
CA ASP A 250 16.14 11.93 -9.50
C ASP A 250 16.50 11.61 -10.95
N LYS A 251 17.77 11.32 -11.22
CA LYS A 251 18.23 10.84 -12.53
C LYS A 251 18.09 9.32 -12.60
N VAL A 252 16.93 8.88 -13.08
CA VAL A 252 16.58 7.46 -13.14
C VAL A 252 17.07 6.83 -14.45
N ASN A 253 17.66 5.64 -14.36
CA ASN A 253 17.92 4.82 -15.55
C ASN A 253 16.61 4.17 -16.02
N VAL A 254 15.94 4.82 -16.97
CA VAL A 254 14.62 4.39 -17.50
C VAL A 254 14.68 3.00 -18.14
N THR A 255 15.75 2.66 -18.85
CA THR A 255 15.91 1.33 -19.45
C THR A 255 15.89 0.24 -18.38
N ASN A 256 16.67 0.41 -17.32
CA ASN A 256 16.73 -0.54 -16.21
C ASN A 256 15.40 -0.58 -15.43
N LEU A 257 14.77 0.58 -15.20
CA LEU A 257 13.45 0.64 -14.55
C LEU A 257 12.40 -0.13 -15.35
N ARG A 258 12.37 0.02 -16.67
CA ARG A 258 11.48 -0.77 -17.54
C ARG A 258 11.75 -2.27 -17.42
N SER A 259 13.00 -2.70 -17.36
CA SER A 259 13.35 -4.11 -17.13
C SER A 259 12.84 -4.63 -15.77
N LEU A 260 12.88 -3.81 -14.72
CA LEU A 260 12.25 -4.14 -13.44
C LEU A 260 10.74 -4.33 -13.58
N LEU A 261 10.05 -3.39 -14.23
CA LEU A 261 8.59 -3.44 -14.43
C LEU A 261 8.16 -4.66 -15.26
N GLU A 262 8.94 -5.03 -16.28
CA GLU A 262 8.73 -6.26 -17.06
C GLU A 262 8.90 -7.52 -16.22
N LYS A 263 9.83 -7.51 -15.26
CA LYS A 263 10.09 -8.64 -14.37
C LYS A 263 9.00 -8.79 -13.30
N VAL A 264 8.67 -7.71 -12.61
CA VAL A 264 7.71 -7.68 -11.49
C VAL A 264 6.26 -7.73 -11.97
N LYS A 265 5.99 -7.23 -13.18
CA LYS A 265 4.68 -7.08 -13.83
C LYS A 265 3.91 -5.86 -13.34
N LEU A 266 3.15 -5.28 -14.28
CA LEU A 266 2.34 -4.09 -14.07
C LEU A 266 1.19 -4.34 -13.06
N GLY A 267 0.67 -5.56 -13.00
CA GLY A 267 -0.34 -5.96 -12.00
C GLY A 267 0.19 -6.15 -10.58
N LYS A 268 1.48 -5.88 -10.35
CA LYS A 268 2.12 -5.89 -9.03
C LYS A 268 2.88 -4.61 -8.72
N THR A 269 2.70 -3.57 -9.53
CA THR A 269 3.47 -2.33 -9.40
C THR A 269 2.57 -1.11 -9.48
N TYR A 270 2.62 -0.27 -8.45
CA TYR A 270 2.09 1.09 -8.47
C TYR A 270 3.20 2.07 -8.90
N ILE A 271 2.81 3.18 -9.56
CA ILE A 271 3.73 4.20 -10.06
C ILE A 271 3.30 5.56 -9.51
N ASP A 272 4.13 6.13 -8.63
CA ASP A 272 3.95 7.42 -7.97
C ASP A 272 5.19 8.30 -8.25
N VAL A 273 5.34 8.72 -9.51
CA VAL A 273 6.53 9.44 -10.00
C VAL A 273 6.13 10.71 -10.75
N PRO A 274 7.04 11.69 -10.89
CA PRO A 274 6.80 12.88 -11.67
C PRO A 274 6.35 12.59 -13.11
N GLU A 275 5.51 13.45 -13.66
CA GLU A 275 4.92 13.28 -15.00
C GLU A 275 6.00 13.12 -16.08
N ALA A 276 7.12 13.84 -15.98
CA ALA A 276 8.24 13.74 -16.90
C ALA A 276 8.80 12.30 -16.94
N LEU A 277 9.08 11.70 -15.78
CA LEU A 277 9.56 10.33 -15.70
C LEU A 277 8.48 9.33 -16.14
N LEU A 278 7.23 9.54 -15.74
CA LEU A 278 6.11 8.67 -16.13
C LEU A 278 6.00 8.56 -17.66
N ASN A 279 6.15 9.68 -18.37
CA ASN A 279 6.11 9.75 -19.82
C ASN A 279 7.30 9.01 -20.46
N GLU A 280 8.49 9.09 -19.88
CA GLU A 280 9.68 8.38 -20.37
C GLU A 280 9.59 6.86 -20.17
N ILE A 281 8.87 6.39 -19.14
CA ILE A 281 8.72 4.95 -18.87
C ILE A 281 7.96 4.24 -20.00
N HIS A 282 7.08 4.92 -20.76
CA HIS A 282 6.25 4.34 -21.84
C HIS A 282 5.56 3.02 -21.43
N LEU A 283 4.74 3.08 -20.36
CA LEU A 283 4.08 1.93 -19.74
C LEU A 283 3.22 1.10 -20.71
N ASP A 284 2.65 1.72 -21.74
CA ASP A 284 1.82 1.11 -22.78
C ASP A 284 2.59 0.08 -23.64
N THR A 285 3.91 0.23 -23.72
CA THR A 285 4.79 -0.66 -24.48
C THR A 285 5.34 -1.84 -23.66
N ILE A 286 5.18 -1.80 -22.33
CA ILE A 286 5.61 -2.89 -21.46
C ILE A 286 4.63 -4.04 -21.62
N SER A 287 5.14 -5.20 -22.06
CA SER A 287 4.32 -6.36 -22.40
C SER A 287 3.37 -6.72 -21.25
N SER A 288 2.07 -6.54 -21.49
CA SER A 288 0.98 -6.90 -20.57
C SER A 288 0.70 -8.41 -20.54
N ALA A 289 1.65 -9.24 -21.02
CA ALA A 289 1.49 -10.67 -21.31
C ALA A 289 1.20 -11.58 -20.10
N SER A 290 0.79 -11.04 -18.95
CA SER A 290 0.21 -11.85 -17.87
C SER A 290 -0.92 -11.17 -17.11
N LEU A 291 -1.78 -10.40 -17.76
CA LEU A 291 -3.14 -10.16 -17.23
C LEU A 291 -4.03 -11.39 -17.48
N SER A 292 -3.55 -12.59 -17.11
CA SER A 292 -4.43 -13.75 -17.01
C SER A 292 -5.17 -13.62 -15.69
N SER A 293 -6.41 -13.14 -15.77
CA SER A 293 -7.39 -13.26 -14.69
C SER A 293 -7.47 -14.73 -14.27
N LEU A 294 -6.82 -15.10 -13.17
CA LEU A 294 -7.20 -16.27 -12.39
C LEU A 294 -8.51 -15.93 -11.68
N SER A 295 -9.58 -15.79 -12.46
CA SER A 295 -10.94 -15.89 -11.95
C SER A 295 -11.09 -17.30 -11.41
N TRP A 296 -11.25 -17.42 -10.10
CA TRP A 296 -11.62 -18.67 -9.43
C TRP A 296 -13.06 -19.05 -9.84
N VAL A 297 -13.22 -19.53 -11.08
CA VAL A 297 -14.44 -20.17 -11.55
C VAL A 297 -14.08 -21.60 -11.92
N THR A 298 -13.80 -22.44 -10.92
CA THR A 298 -13.91 -23.90 -11.05
C THR A 298 -14.09 -24.55 -9.66
N MET A 299 -15.33 -24.57 -9.18
CA MET A 299 -15.88 -25.77 -8.54
C MET A 299 -17.41 -25.80 -8.65
N GLY A 300 -17.88 -25.59 -9.88
CA GLY A 300 -19.27 -25.80 -10.29
C GLY A 300 -19.40 -26.96 -11.27
N VAL A 301 -18.60 -28.02 -11.14
CA VAL A 301 -18.73 -29.26 -11.94
C VAL A 301 -18.25 -30.46 -11.12
N MET A 302 -19.08 -30.93 -10.18
CA MET A 302 -18.98 -32.31 -9.66
C MET A 302 -20.31 -32.78 -9.05
N LEU A 303 -21.39 -32.71 -9.84
CA LEU A 303 -22.65 -33.41 -9.53
C LEU A 303 -23.29 -33.98 -10.81
N LEU A 304 -22.50 -34.71 -11.60
CA LEU A 304 -23.06 -35.43 -12.74
C LEU A 304 -22.33 -36.74 -13.07
N PHE A 305 -21.96 -37.52 -12.06
CA PHE A 305 -21.62 -38.94 -12.26
C PHE A 305 -21.89 -39.78 -11.02
N THR A 306 -23.17 -39.95 -10.66
CA THR A 306 -23.65 -41.17 -9.98
C THR A 306 -25.16 -41.32 -10.21
N PHE A 307 -25.54 -41.60 -11.45
CA PHE A 307 -26.78 -42.32 -11.75
C PHE A 307 -26.48 -43.25 -12.91
N ILE A 308 -26.01 -44.45 -12.59
CA ILE A 308 -26.16 -45.69 -13.35
C ILE A 308 -25.64 -46.81 -12.45
N PHE A 309 -26.44 -47.89 -12.36
CA PHE A 309 -26.39 -49.06 -11.48
C PHE A 309 -26.99 -48.92 -10.08
N ARG A 310 -28.31 -49.13 -10.02
CA ARG A 310 -28.93 -50.22 -9.21
C ARG A 310 -30.37 -50.46 -9.67
N LEU A 311 -30.52 -51.42 -10.59
CA LEU A 311 -31.60 -52.40 -10.61
C LEU A 311 -30.94 -53.77 -10.36
#